data_AF-A0A3R7B7V8-F1
#
_entry.id   AF-A0A3R7B7V8-F1
#
_cell.length_a   1.000
_cell.length_b   1.000
_cell.length_c   1.000
_cell.angle_alpha   90.00
_cell.angle_beta   90.00
_cell.angle_gamma   90.00
#
_symmetry.space_group_name_H-M   'P 1'
#
loop_
_entity.id
_entity.type
_entity.pdbx_description
1 polymer ?
#
loop_
_entity_poly.entity_id
_entity_poly.type
_entity_poly.pdbx_seq_one_letter_code
_entity_poly.pdbx_strand_id
1 'polypeptide(L)'
;MTAPVTNTWAALWLAFHLTAVSLLHYLLTLVLAVTKQFPLPGLVFPRLWLHQDLRGILTKCLASLVHHKAFLHSTLPAKHPLLASVLFGNASMTMQLTARVTIASTLMQPTGIPPHVSMHTQLETNLAAVRELPGEIRNNIEAILDAKGITSGNITHALLEELLNNAVSRIASTNDRSESPPVADDSAPLRPVHYWGGRWHMLPEDFELPSVDVATAWHYWWCGSSAREIPPLHKLSTRDMAKKQGKIYCEWNFAVNVLLEVYSSSTGATLSPPYTSASVIAAFTTITVSLSASWGLTEKGRRRRLSQVKLVTFARLARKRSRRV
;
A
#
# COMPACT_ATOMS: atom_id res chain seq x y z
N MET A 1 -71.29 4.46 -54.45
CA MET A 1 -70.50 3.36 -53.84
C MET A 1 -69.03 3.77 -53.83
N THR A 2 -68.50 4.24 -52.71
CA THR A 2 -67.06 4.44 -52.50
C THR A 2 -66.77 4.31 -51.00
N ALA A 3 -66.22 3.17 -50.59
CA ALA A 3 -65.85 2.87 -49.21
C ALA A 3 -64.48 3.49 -48.87
N PRO A 4 -64.22 3.93 -47.62
CA PRO A 4 -62.93 4.46 -47.22
C PRO A 4 -61.99 3.31 -46.78
N VAL A 5 -61.07 2.91 -47.66
CA VAL A 5 -59.99 1.94 -47.36
C VAL A 5 -58.67 2.70 -47.27
N THR A 6 -58.43 3.45 -46.19
CA THR A 6 -57.11 4.09 -45.98
C THR A 6 -56.60 4.11 -44.53
N ASN A 7 -57.42 3.78 -43.53
CA ASN A 7 -56.99 3.90 -42.12
C ASN A 7 -56.53 2.59 -41.47
N THR A 8 -56.77 1.44 -42.09
CA THR A 8 -56.40 0.13 -41.52
C THR A 8 -54.90 -0.14 -41.62
N TRP A 9 -54.27 0.23 -42.73
CA TRP A 9 -52.82 0.05 -42.91
C TRP A 9 -51.98 0.95 -42.01
N ALA A 10 -52.42 2.19 -41.77
CA ALA A 10 -51.74 3.09 -40.83
C ALA A 10 -51.84 2.59 -39.38
N ALA A 11 -53.00 2.07 -38.97
CA ALA A 11 -53.19 1.49 -37.65
C ALA A 11 -52.39 0.20 -37.46
N LEU A 12 -52.31 -0.66 -38.48
CA LEU A 12 -51.49 -1.87 -38.46
C LEU A 12 -49.98 -1.53 -38.45
N TRP A 13 -49.57 -0.50 -39.19
CA TRP A 13 -48.18 -0.03 -39.19
C TRP A 13 -47.79 0.55 -37.82
N LEU A 14 -48.65 1.37 -37.21
CA LEU A 14 -48.44 1.88 -35.84
C LEU A 14 -48.43 0.77 -34.80
N ALA A 15 -49.34 -0.21 -34.88
CA ALA A 15 -49.36 -1.36 -33.96
C ALA A 15 -48.11 -2.24 -34.12
N PHE A 16 -47.66 -2.47 -35.36
CA PHE A 16 -46.43 -3.20 -35.64
C PHE A 16 -45.20 -2.44 -35.16
N HIS A 17 -45.17 -1.11 -35.33
CA HIS A 17 -44.05 -0.28 -34.88
C HIS A 17 -44.01 -0.16 -33.35
N LEU A 18 -45.15 -0.03 -32.66
CA LEU A 18 -45.22 -0.02 -31.19
C LEU A 18 -44.84 -1.38 -30.61
N THR A 19 -45.33 -2.48 -31.19
CA THR A 19 -44.98 -3.82 -30.71
C THR A 19 -43.53 -4.14 -30.99
N ALA A 20 -42.98 -3.82 -32.17
CA ALA A 20 -41.57 -3.99 -32.47
C ALA A 20 -40.66 -3.13 -31.58
N VAL A 21 -41.01 -1.87 -31.30
CA VAL A 21 -40.26 -1.01 -30.38
C VAL A 21 -40.35 -1.54 -28.94
N SER A 22 -41.51 -2.02 -28.51
CA SER A 22 -41.67 -2.62 -27.19
C SER A 22 -40.92 -3.95 -27.06
N LEU A 23 -40.88 -4.77 -28.11
CA LEU A 23 -40.15 -6.03 -28.17
C LEU A 23 -38.64 -5.78 -28.23
N LEU A 24 -38.20 -4.74 -28.93
CA LEU A 24 -36.82 -4.29 -28.98
C LEU A 24 -36.39 -3.65 -27.66
N HIS A 25 -37.26 -2.88 -26.99
CA HIS A 25 -37.01 -2.40 -25.63
C HIS A 25 -36.94 -3.57 -24.65
N TYR A 26 -37.86 -4.54 -24.74
CA TYR A 26 -37.89 -5.71 -23.87
C TYR A 26 -36.67 -6.59 -24.10
N LEU A 27 -36.27 -6.82 -25.35
CA LEU A 27 -35.04 -7.52 -25.71
C LEU A 27 -33.79 -6.72 -25.30
N LEU A 28 -33.79 -5.38 -25.40
CA LEU A 28 -32.68 -4.56 -24.91
C LEU A 28 -32.59 -4.62 -23.39
N THR A 29 -33.71 -4.58 -22.65
CA THR A 29 -33.72 -4.78 -21.20
C THR A 29 -33.38 -6.21 -20.80
N LEU A 30 -33.79 -7.22 -21.58
CA LEU A 30 -33.47 -8.63 -21.33
C LEU A 30 -31.99 -8.91 -21.64
N VAL A 31 -31.46 -8.37 -22.75
CA VAL A 31 -30.05 -8.42 -23.09
C VAL A 31 -29.25 -7.61 -22.07
N LEU A 32 -29.68 -6.44 -21.61
CA LEU A 32 -29.05 -5.74 -20.49
C LEU A 32 -29.15 -6.51 -19.17
N ALA A 33 -30.21 -7.28 -18.93
CA ALA A 33 -30.37 -8.11 -17.73
C ALA A 33 -29.54 -9.40 -17.78
N VAL A 34 -29.36 -9.99 -18.97
CA VAL A 34 -28.59 -11.21 -19.22
C VAL A 34 -27.10 -10.90 -19.41
N THR A 35 -26.74 -9.77 -20.01
CA THR A 35 -25.35 -9.27 -20.12
C THR A 35 -24.88 -8.56 -18.84
N LYS A 36 -25.81 -8.05 -18.01
CA LYS A 36 -25.55 -7.80 -16.59
C LYS A 36 -25.87 -9.04 -15.76
N GLN A 37 -25.25 -10.16 -16.13
CA GLN A 37 -24.77 -11.08 -15.11
C GLN A 37 -23.83 -10.25 -14.22
N PHE A 38 -24.40 -9.57 -13.22
CA PHE A 38 -23.62 -8.88 -12.21
C PHE A 38 -22.56 -9.88 -11.79
N PRO A 39 -21.26 -9.55 -11.90
CA PRO A 39 -20.23 -10.44 -11.40
C PRO A 39 -20.65 -10.78 -9.98
N LEU A 40 -20.80 -12.07 -9.67
CA LEU A 40 -21.34 -12.55 -8.39
C LEU A 40 -20.77 -11.80 -7.17
N PRO A 41 -19.50 -11.33 -7.16
CA PRO A 41 -19.00 -10.46 -6.09
C PRO A 41 -19.64 -9.05 -6.02
N GLY A 42 -20.07 -8.46 -7.13
CA GLY A 42 -20.77 -7.18 -7.18
C GLY A 42 -22.20 -7.22 -6.64
N LEU A 43 -22.82 -8.40 -6.58
CA LEU A 43 -24.11 -8.58 -5.89
C LEU A 43 -23.94 -8.59 -4.36
N VAL A 44 -22.84 -9.18 -3.88
CA VAL A 44 -22.52 -9.28 -2.45
C VAL A 44 -21.88 -7.98 -1.93
N PHE A 45 -21.10 -7.30 -2.76
CA PHE A 45 -20.34 -6.09 -2.41
C PHE A 45 -20.59 -4.93 -3.40
N PRO A 46 -21.84 -4.44 -3.53
CA PRO A 46 -22.22 -3.50 -4.60
C PRO A 46 -21.47 -2.17 -4.57
N ARG A 47 -21.18 -1.64 -3.37
CA ARG A 47 -20.42 -0.37 -3.22
C ARG A 47 -18.93 -0.55 -3.47
N LEU A 48 -18.36 -1.67 -3.04
CA LEU A 48 -16.91 -1.92 -3.15
C LEU A 48 -16.50 -2.41 -4.54
N TRP A 49 -17.43 -3.02 -5.28
CA TRP A 49 -17.20 -3.50 -6.64
C TRP A 49 -16.98 -2.38 -7.68
N LEU A 50 -17.38 -1.15 -7.35
CA LEU A 50 -17.12 0.05 -8.15
C LEU A 50 -15.62 0.32 -8.29
N HIS A 51 -14.82 -0.05 -7.30
CA HIS A 51 -13.36 0.10 -7.32
C HIS A 51 -12.72 -1.10 -8.03
N GLN A 52 -12.10 -0.84 -9.18
CA GLN A 52 -11.50 -1.89 -10.00
C GLN A 52 -10.35 -2.62 -9.27
N ASP A 53 -9.56 -1.88 -8.50
CA ASP A 53 -8.41 -2.39 -7.75
C ASP A 53 -8.79 -3.43 -6.68
N LEU A 54 -10.02 -3.34 -6.16
CA LEU A 54 -10.51 -4.24 -5.12
C LEU A 54 -11.14 -5.51 -5.66
N ARG A 55 -11.40 -5.61 -6.98
CA ARG A 55 -12.12 -6.75 -7.56
C ARG A 55 -11.43 -8.09 -7.29
N GLY A 56 -10.10 -8.12 -7.37
CA GLY A 56 -9.31 -9.30 -7.07
C GLY A 56 -9.50 -9.76 -5.62
N ILE A 57 -9.40 -8.83 -4.68
CA ILE A 57 -9.56 -9.09 -3.24
C ILE A 57 -10.99 -9.53 -2.93
N LEU A 58 -11.99 -8.80 -3.43
CA LEU A 58 -13.42 -9.12 -3.23
C LEU A 58 -13.78 -10.51 -3.76
N THR A 59 -13.15 -10.93 -4.86
CA THR A 59 -13.32 -12.29 -5.40
C THR A 59 -12.76 -13.35 -4.43
N LYS A 60 -11.62 -13.09 -3.79
CA LYS A 60 -11.06 -13.98 -2.77
C LYS A 60 -11.90 -13.98 -1.48
N CYS A 61 -12.40 -12.82 -1.05
CA CYS A 61 -13.32 -12.72 0.07
C CYS A 61 -14.61 -13.51 -0.18
N LEU A 62 -15.17 -13.42 -1.39
CA LEU A 62 -16.34 -14.20 -1.78
C LEU A 62 -16.04 -15.70 -1.74
N ALA A 63 -14.91 -16.13 -2.30
CA ALA A 63 -14.50 -17.53 -2.28
C ALA A 63 -14.33 -18.06 -0.84
N SER A 64 -13.75 -17.26 0.06
CA SER A 64 -13.61 -17.59 1.47
C SER A 64 -14.98 -17.72 2.18
N LEU A 65 -15.91 -16.79 1.94
CA LEU A 65 -17.26 -16.87 2.51
C LEU A 65 -18.02 -18.11 2.04
N VAL A 66 -17.90 -18.47 0.76
CA VAL A 66 -18.52 -19.67 0.19
C VAL A 66 -17.89 -20.93 0.77
N HIS A 67 -16.55 -20.97 0.87
CA HIS A 67 -15.83 -22.10 1.46
C HIS A 67 -16.22 -22.36 2.92
N HIS A 68 -16.36 -21.29 3.72
CA HIS A 68 -16.70 -21.39 5.14
C HIS A 68 -18.21 -21.36 5.42
N LYS A 69 -19.08 -21.47 4.40
CA LYS A 69 -20.54 -21.38 4.57
C LYS A 69 -21.08 -22.33 5.64
N ALA A 70 -20.67 -23.60 5.61
CA ALA A 70 -21.14 -24.62 6.55
C ALA A 70 -20.76 -24.28 8.00
N PHE A 71 -19.52 -23.82 8.20
CA PHE A 71 -19.02 -23.37 9.50
C PHE A 71 -19.76 -22.12 10.01
N LEU A 72 -20.01 -21.14 9.13
CA LEU A 72 -20.74 -19.92 9.49
C LEU A 72 -22.19 -20.23 9.85
N HIS A 73 -22.81 -21.18 9.17
CA HIS A 73 -24.19 -21.61 9.48
C HIS A 73 -24.30 -22.36 10.81
N SER A 74 -23.29 -23.15 11.21
CA SER A 74 -23.30 -23.87 12.49
C SER A 74 -22.92 -22.98 13.68
N THR A 75 -22.13 -21.94 13.44
CA THR A 75 -21.53 -21.12 14.52
C THR A 75 -22.31 -19.84 14.80
N LEU A 76 -22.94 -19.24 13.77
CA LEU A 76 -23.67 -17.98 13.92
C LEU A 76 -25.10 -18.20 14.44
N PRO A 77 -25.62 -17.26 15.27
CA PRO A 77 -27.03 -17.29 15.67
C PRO A 77 -27.97 -17.24 14.46
N ALA A 78 -29.11 -17.93 14.52
CA ALA A 78 -30.09 -17.98 13.43
C ALA A 78 -30.61 -16.59 12.97
N LYS A 79 -30.57 -15.58 13.85
CA LYS A 79 -30.97 -14.18 13.56
C LYS A 79 -29.83 -13.33 12.99
N HIS A 80 -28.67 -13.90 12.70
CA HIS A 80 -27.51 -13.13 12.27
C HIS A 80 -27.74 -12.54 10.86
N PRO A 81 -27.52 -11.22 10.65
CA PRO A 81 -27.82 -10.54 9.37
C PRO A 81 -27.12 -11.13 8.15
N LEU A 82 -25.94 -11.75 8.34
CA LEU A 82 -25.19 -12.43 7.27
C LEU A 82 -25.95 -13.65 6.70
N LEU A 83 -26.71 -14.37 7.53
CA LEU A 83 -27.52 -15.51 7.09
C LEU A 83 -28.76 -15.05 6.29
N ALA A 84 -29.23 -13.82 6.52
CA ALA A 84 -30.30 -13.18 5.74
C ALA A 84 -29.82 -12.59 4.41
N SER A 85 -28.50 -12.62 4.13
CA SER A 85 -27.95 -12.11 2.87
C SER A 85 -28.24 -13.05 1.70
N VAL A 86 -28.22 -12.49 0.48
CA VAL A 86 -28.50 -13.21 -0.78
C VAL A 86 -27.61 -14.44 -0.97
N LEU A 87 -26.36 -14.38 -0.47
CA LEU A 87 -25.40 -15.47 -0.57
C LEU A 87 -25.80 -16.70 0.27
N PHE A 88 -26.43 -16.49 1.42
CA PHE A 88 -26.84 -17.57 2.31
C PHE A 88 -28.27 -18.04 2.06
N GLY A 89 -29.15 -17.16 1.57
CA GLY A 89 -30.55 -17.46 1.27
C GLY A 89 -30.81 -18.20 -0.05
N ASN A 90 -29.92 -18.11 -1.05
CA ASN A 90 -30.11 -18.78 -2.34
C ASN A 90 -29.24 -20.04 -2.49
N ALA A 91 -29.87 -21.21 -2.40
CA ALA A 91 -29.21 -22.51 -2.49
C ALA A 91 -28.57 -22.77 -3.87
N SER A 92 -29.23 -22.38 -4.96
CA SER A 92 -28.74 -22.58 -6.34
C SER A 92 -27.48 -21.75 -6.62
N MET A 93 -27.48 -20.48 -6.22
CA MET A 93 -26.33 -19.59 -6.35
C MET A 93 -25.11 -20.10 -5.56
N THR A 94 -25.36 -20.62 -4.35
CA THR A 94 -24.30 -21.22 -3.53
C THR A 94 -23.68 -22.42 -4.23
N MET A 95 -24.48 -23.35 -4.76
CA MET A 95 -23.95 -24.55 -5.44
C MET A 95 -23.06 -24.19 -6.63
N GLN A 96 -23.46 -23.19 -7.43
CA GLN A 96 -22.66 -22.71 -8.55
C GLN A 96 -21.33 -22.07 -8.10
N LEU A 97 -21.35 -21.33 -6.99
CA LEU A 97 -20.14 -20.72 -6.44
C LEU A 97 -19.20 -21.75 -5.82
N THR A 98 -19.72 -22.74 -5.08
CA THR A 98 -18.92 -23.80 -4.46
C THR A 98 -18.14 -24.58 -5.52
N ALA A 99 -18.75 -24.88 -6.68
CA ALA A 99 -18.08 -25.54 -7.79
C ALA A 99 -16.89 -24.74 -8.37
N ARG A 100 -16.84 -23.42 -8.14
CA ARG A 100 -15.79 -22.52 -8.62
C ARG A 100 -14.71 -22.22 -7.58
N VAL A 101 -14.85 -22.69 -6.34
CA VAL A 101 -13.85 -22.47 -5.28
C VAL A 101 -12.85 -23.61 -5.28
N THR A 102 -11.60 -23.31 -5.63
CA THR A 102 -10.48 -24.25 -5.56
C THR A 102 -9.57 -23.89 -4.39
N ILE A 103 -9.32 -24.86 -3.51
CA ILE A 103 -8.51 -24.69 -2.29
C ILE A 103 -7.06 -25.14 -2.53
N ALA A 104 -6.85 -26.10 -3.43
CA ALA A 104 -5.54 -26.64 -3.75
C ALA A 104 -4.88 -25.80 -4.85
N SER A 105 -3.72 -25.21 -4.54
CA SER A 105 -2.78 -24.70 -5.54
C SER A 105 -1.54 -25.59 -5.53
N THR A 106 -1.07 -26.01 -6.70
CA THR A 106 0.21 -26.73 -6.85
C THR A 106 1.40 -25.87 -6.45
N LEU A 107 1.25 -24.54 -6.44
CA LEU A 107 2.30 -23.58 -6.10
C LEU A 107 2.33 -23.19 -4.62
N MET A 108 1.21 -23.33 -3.90
CA MET A 108 1.11 -22.87 -2.51
C MET A 108 0.16 -23.79 -1.73
N GLN A 109 0.74 -24.58 -0.83
CA GLN A 109 0.00 -25.44 0.08
C GLN A 109 -0.36 -24.67 1.36
N PRO A 110 -1.60 -24.73 1.85
CA PRO A 110 -1.96 -24.18 3.14
C PRO A 110 -1.34 -25.04 4.26
N THR A 111 -0.12 -24.70 4.67
CA THR A 111 0.62 -25.44 5.70
C THR A 111 0.14 -25.16 7.12
N GLY A 112 -0.67 -24.12 7.33
CA GLY A 112 -1.08 -23.65 8.66
C GLY A 112 0.07 -23.02 9.47
N ILE A 113 1.28 -23.02 8.91
CA ILE A 113 2.47 -22.45 9.51
C ILE A 113 2.50 -20.96 9.14
N PRO A 114 2.56 -20.05 10.14
CA PRO A 114 2.69 -18.63 9.85
C PRO A 114 3.89 -18.33 8.95
N PRO A 115 3.75 -17.41 7.97
CA PRO A 115 4.79 -17.16 6.97
C PRO A 115 6.14 -16.75 7.57
N HIS A 116 6.15 -16.16 8.77
CA HIS A 116 7.38 -15.76 9.47
C HIS A 116 8.27 -16.94 9.84
N VAL A 117 7.71 -18.14 10.09
CA VAL A 117 8.50 -19.33 10.43
C VAL A 117 9.29 -19.80 9.20
N SER A 118 8.63 -19.86 8.04
CA SER A 118 9.29 -20.22 6.77
C SER A 118 10.34 -19.19 6.35
N MET A 119 10.07 -17.90 6.57
CA MET A 119 11.04 -16.84 6.27
C MET A 119 12.25 -16.90 7.20
N HIS A 120 12.06 -17.22 8.47
CA HIS A 120 13.15 -17.38 9.43
C HIS A 120 14.07 -18.55 9.04
N THR A 121 13.49 -19.70 8.70
CA THR A 121 14.26 -20.87 8.23
C THR A 121 15.04 -20.59 6.96
N GLN A 122 14.48 -19.79 6.03
CA GLN A 122 15.19 -19.38 4.81
C GLN A 122 16.34 -18.42 5.12
N LEU A 123 16.14 -17.46 6.04
CA LEU A 123 17.19 -16.55 6.48
C LEU A 123 18.34 -17.27 7.18
N GLU A 124 18.04 -18.23 8.06
CA GLU A 124 19.07 -19.06 8.72
C GLU A 124 19.89 -19.86 7.70
N THR A 125 19.22 -20.46 6.71
CA THR A 125 19.88 -21.21 5.63
C THR A 125 20.79 -20.30 4.81
N ASN A 126 20.31 -19.13 4.41
CA ASN A 126 21.09 -18.14 3.67
C ASN A 126 22.28 -17.62 4.49
N LEU A 127 22.09 -17.38 5.78
CA LEU A 127 23.15 -16.91 6.69
C LEU A 127 24.24 -17.98 6.84
N ALA A 128 23.86 -19.26 6.95
CA ALA A 128 24.80 -20.38 6.96
C ALA A 128 25.60 -20.44 5.65
N ALA A 129 24.94 -20.36 4.49
CA ALA A 129 25.62 -20.33 3.20
C ALA A 129 26.62 -19.16 3.08
N VAL A 130 26.21 -17.95 3.51
CA VAL A 130 27.07 -16.76 3.50
C VAL A 130 28.30 -16.91 4.41
N ARG A 131 28.18 -17.64 5.53
CA ARG A 131 29.31 -17.90 6.45
C ARG A 131 30.32 -18.90 5.90
N GLU A 132 29.90 -19.82 5.03
CA GLU A 132 30.78 -20.82 4.40
C GLU A 132 31.52 -20.27 3.17
N LEU A 133 30.98 -19.22 2.52
CA LEU A 133 31.59 -18.60 1.33
C LEU A 133 33.09 -18.28 1.47
N PRO A 134 33.61 -17.71 2.58
CA PRO A 134 35.04 -17.44 2.72
C PRO A 134 35.90 -18.71 2.70
N GLY A 135 35.39 -19.83 3.23
CA GLY A 135 36.07 -21.12 3.21
C GLY A 135 36.12 -21.71 1.80
N GLU A 136 35.02 -21.65 1.07
CA GLU A 136 34.97 -22.08 -0.34
C GLU A 136 35.87 -21.22 -1.24
N ILE A 137 35.90 -19.90 -1.03
CA ILE A 137 36.79 -18.98 -1.75
C ILE A 137 38.26 -19.35 -1.50
N ARG A 138 38.64 -19.56 -0.23
CA ARG A 138 40.03 -19.96 0.11
C ARG A 138 40.40 -21.28 -0.55
N ASN A 139 39.55 -22.31 -0.41
CA ASN A 139 39.83 -23.63 -0.96
C ASN A 139 39.92 -23.60 -2.51
N ASN A 140 39.08 -22.78 -3.17
CA ASN A 140 39.17 -22.57 -4.61
C ASN A 140 40.45 -21.84 -5.03
N ILE A 141 40.89 -20.83 -4.27
CA ILE A 141 42.15 -20.14 -4.52
C ILE A 141 43.34 -21.09 -4.35
N GLU A 142 43.36 -21.89 -3.28
CA GLU A 142 44.38 -22.92 -3.04
C GLU A 142 44.42 -23.95 -4.18
N ALA A 143 43.27 -24.47 -4.59
CA ALA A 143 43.18 -25.42 -5.71
C ALA A 143 43.67 -24.82 -7.05
N ILE A 144 43.39 -23.53 -7.31
CA ILE A 144 43.88 -22.84 -8.51
C ILE A 144 45.39 -22.60 -8.44
N LEU A 145 45.92 -22.24 -7.27
CA LEU A 145 47.35 -22.04 -7.04
C LEU A 145 48.13 -23.36 -7.24
N ASP A 146 47.59 -24.47 -6.74
CA ASP A 146 48.18 -25.80 -6.86
C ASP A 146 48.08 -26.33 -8.31
N ALA A 147 46.92 -26.21 -8.95
CA ALA A 147 46.70 -26.68 -10.32
C ALA A 147 47.55 -25.93 -11.35
N LYS A 148 47.96 -24.68 -11.06
CA LYS A 148 48.81 -23.87 -11.93
C LYS A 148 50.29 -23.90 -11.58
N GLY A 149 50.72 -24.71 -10.60
CA GLY A 149 52.16 -24.92 -10.31
C GLY A 149 52.90 -23.63 -9.94
N ILE A 150 52.33 -22.81 -9.06
CA ILE A 150 52.81 -21.44 -8.77
C ILE A 150 54.04 -21.41 -7.83
N THR A 151 54.57 -22.57 -7.43
CA THR A 151 55.82 -22.68 -6.65
C THR A 151 57.10 -22.32 -7.41
N SER A 152 57.02 -21.96 -8.70
CA SER A 152 58.20 -21.66 -9.55
C SER A 152 58.49 -20.16 -9.80
N GLY A 153 57.96 -19.26 -8.97
CA GLY A 153 58.58 -17.95 -8.75
C GLY A 153 58.43 -16.87 -9.84
N ASN A 154 57.46 -16.94 -10.75
CA ASN A 154 57.15 -15.83 -11.66
C ASN A 154 55.63 -15.59 -11.74
N ILE A 155 55.10 -14.76 -10.84
CA ILE A 155 53.73 -14.23 -10.94
C ILE A 155 53.83 -12.81 -11.47
N THR A 156 53.43 -12.59 -12.71
CA THR A 156 53.28 -11.24 -13.25
C THR A 156 51.94 -10.65 -12.79
N HIS A 157 51.94 -9.37 -12.40
CA HIS A 157 50.76 -8.62 -11.93
C HIS A 157 49.54 -8.76 -12.87
N ALA A 158 49.81 -8.82 -14.18
CA ALA A 158 48.80 -9.00 -15.21
C ALA A 158 48.02 -10.33 -15.08
N LEU A 159 48.69 -11.43 -14.70
CA LEU A 159 48.04 -12.72 -14.50
C LEU A 159 47.12 -12.70 -13.26
N LEU A 160 47.53 -11.98 -12.21
CA LEU A 160 46.72 -11.83 -11.00
C LEU A 160 45.47 -10.98 -11.28
N GLU A 161 45.61 -9.87 -12.00
CA GLU A 161 44.48 -9.03 -12.42
C GLU A 161 43.50 -9.80 -13.32
N GLU A 162 44.01 -10.59 -14.27
CA GLU A 162 43.16 -11.39 -15.14
C GLU A 162 42.38 -12.48 -14.36
N LEU A 163 43.01 -13.10 -13.38
CA LEU A 163 42.36 -14.11 -12.53
C LEU A 163 41.34 -13.48 -11.58
N LEU A 164 41.62 -12.31 -11.01
CA LEU A 164 40.69 -11.59 -10.14
C LEU A 164 39.46 -11.13 -10.94
N ASN A 165 39.68 -10.55 -12.11
CA ASN A 165 38.59 -10.07 -12.96
C ASN A 165 37.71 -11.22 -13.47
N ASN A 166 38.30 -12.38 -13.78
CA ASN A 166 37.54 -13.58 -14.14
C ASN A 166 36.77 -14.20 -12.96
N ALA A 167 37.30 -14.14 -11.75
CA ALA A 167 36.56 -14.59 -10.57
C ALA A 167 35.38 -13.67 -10.24
N VAL A 168 35.60 -12.35 -10.31
CA VAL A 168 34.56 -11.32 -10.07
C VAL A 168 33.48 -11.36 -11.15
N SER A 169 33.84 -11.55 -12.42
CA SER A 169 32.86 -11.65 -13.52
C SER A 169 31.95 -12.87 -13.35
N ARG A 170 32.48 -14.02 -12.91
CA ARG A 170 31.67 -15.22 -12.63
C ARG A 170 30.70 -15.01 -11.47
N ILE A 171 31.10 -14.28 -10.43
CA ILE A 171 30.23 -13.92 -9.29
C ILE A 171 29.15 -12.92 -9.73
N ALA A 172 29.51 -11.93 -10.55
CA ALA A 172 28.56 -10.98 -11.13
C ALA A 172 27.52 -11.69 -12.03
N SER A 173 27.96 -12.65 -12.86
CA SER A 173 27.07 -13.45 -13.70
C SER A 173 26.16 -14.41 -12.91
N THR A 174 26.56 -14.85 -11.71
CA THR A 174 25.66 -15.61 -10.83
C THR A 174 24.58 -14.76 -10.17
N ASN A 175 24.79 -13.43 -10.10
CA ASN A 175 23.85 -12.48 -9.54
C ASN A 175 22.86 -11.90 -10.58
N ASP A 176 23.07 -12.20 -11.87
CA ASP A 176 22.25 -11.71 -12.99
C ASP A 176 20.98 -12.53 -13.27
N ARG A 177 20.59 -13.43 -12.34
CA ARG A 177 19.27 -14.07 -12.36
C ARG A 177 18.39 -13.54 -11.23
N SER A 178 18.28 -12.23 -11.16
CA SER A 178 17.20 -11.52 -10.47
C SER A 178 16.93 -10.22 -11.21
N GLU A 179 16.50 -10.36 -12.46
CA GLU A 179 15.82 -9.28 -13.17
C GLU A 179 14.39 -9.19 -12.62
N SER A 180 14.27 -8.63 -11.41
CA SER A 180 13.08 -7.87 -11.05
C SER A 180 13.16 -6.59 -11.87
N PRO A 181 12.19 -6.29 -12.75
CA PRO A 181 12.19 -5.02 -13.43
C PRO A 181 12.24 -3.89 -12.38
N PRO A 182 12.96 -2.80 -12.65
CA PRO A 182 12.85 -1.61 -11.83
C PRO A 182 11.42 -1.14 -12.01
N VAL A 183 10.59 -1.34 -10.98
CA VAL A 183 9.39 -0.54 -10.81
C VAL A 183 9.92 0.85 -10.50
N ALA A 184 10.25 1.59 -11.55
CA ALA A 184 10.14 3.03 -11.54
C ALA A 184 8.70 3.29 -11.10
N ASP A 185 8.54 3.59 -9.81
CA ASP A 185 7.33 4.09 -9.22
C ASP A 185 7.07 5.49 -9.78
N ASP A 186 6.69 5.54 -11.05
CA ASP A 186 6.20 6.74 -11.73
C ASP A 186 4.66 6.75 -11.77
N SER A 187 4.03 5.93 -10.91
CA SER A 187 2.61 6.03 -10.61
C SER A 187 2.43 6.72 -9.27
N ALA A 188 2.94 7.95 -9.15
CA ALA A 188 2.43 8.85 -8.12
C ALA A 188 0.89 8.83 -8.27
N PRO A 189 0.14 8.40 -7.24
CA PRO A 189 -1.30 8.30 -7.36
C PRO A 189 -1.83 9.65 -7.85
N LEU A 190 -2.60 9.64 -8.94
CA LEU A 190 -3.27 10.82 -9.48
C LEU A 190 -4.18 11.35 -8.37
N ARG A 191 -3.64 12.27 -7.56
CA ARG A 191 -4.38 12.86 -6.44
C ARG A 191 -5.38 13.83 -7.06
N PRO A 192 -6.67 13.69 -6.75
CA PRO A 192 -7.67 14.63 -7.23
C PRO A 192 -7.26 16.05 -6.85
N VAL A 193 -7.17 16.94 -7.84
CA VAL A 193 -6.99 18.37 -7.58
C VAL A 193 -8.37 18.94 -7.31
N HIS A 194 -8.52 19.62 -6.19
CA HIS A 194 -9.79 20.21 -5.74
C HIS A 194 -9.86 21.68 -6.16
N TYR A 195 -11.05 22.18 -6.43
CA TYR A 195 -11.26 23.59 -6.78
C TYR A 195 -12.24 24.22 -5.80
N TRP A 196 -11.74 25.17 -4.99
CA TRP A 196 -12.53 25.94 -4.02
C TRP A 196 -11.89 27.31 -3.82
N GLY A 197 -12.65 28.30 -3.35
CA GLY A 197 -12.14 29.66 -3.15
C GLY A 197 -11.58 30.35 -4.42
N GLY A 198 -11.94 29.87 -5.61
CA GLY A 198 -11.44 30.39 -6.89
C GLY A 198 -10.04 29.91 -7.29
N ARG A 199 -9.52 28.84 -6.67
CA ARG A 199 -8.18 28.29 -6.95
C ARG A 199 -8.16 26.77 -6.88
N TRP A 200 -7.15 26.18 -7.54
CA TRP A 200 -6.81 24.77 -7.44
C TRP A 200 -6.02 24.47 -6.16
N HIS A 201 -6.38 23.38 -5.48
CA HIS A 201 -5.85 22.93 -4.21
C HIS A 201 -5.58 21.43 -4.23
N MET A 202 -4.54 21.00 -3.49
CA MET A 202 -4.19 19.57 -3.35
C MET A 202 -5.05 18.83 -2.31
N LEU A 203 -5.96 19.54 -1.64
CA LEU A 203 -6.82 19.03 -0.59
C LEU A 203 -8.25 19.56 -0.73
N PRO A 204 -9.26 18.78 -0.29
CA PRO A 204 -10.64 19.23 -0.17
C PRO A 204 -10.78 20.45 0.76
N GLU A 205 -11.84 21.25 0.58
CA GLU A 205 -12.11 22.44 1.43
C GLU A 205 -12.41 22.06 2.89
N ASP A 206 -13.02 20.91 3.10
CA ASP A 206 -13.41 20.33 4.39
C ASP A 206 -12.30 19.50 5.06
N PHE A 207 -11.10 19.46 4.48
CA PHE A 207 -9.98 18.71 5.05
C PHE A 207 -9.58 19.24 6.42
N GLU A 208 -9.53 18.35 7.42
CA GLU A 208 -9.06 18.67 8.77
C GLU A 208 -7.75 17.97 9.09
N LEU A 209 -6.78 18.73 9.62
CA LEU A 209 -5.52 18.15 10.07
C LEU A 209 -5.76 17.23 11.28
N PRO A 210 -5.29 15.97 11.23
CA PRO A 210 -5.60 15.01 12.28
C PRO A 210 -4.89 15.37 13.58
N SER A 211 -5.59 15.27 14.71
CA SER A 211 -5.02 15.50 16.05
C SER A 211 -4.17 14.30 16.51
N VAL A 212 -2.95 14.18 15.99
CA VAL A 212 -2.03 13.05 16.27
C VAL A 212 -0.84 13.44 17.17
N ASP A 213 -0.11 12.41 17.62
CA ASP A 213 1.15 12.56 18.35
C ASP A 213 2.30 13.08 17.46
N VAL A 214 3.43 13.46 18.09
CA VAL A 214 4.60 14.00 17.37
C VAL A 214 5.17 13.00 16.35
N ALA A 215 5.19 11.70 16.67
CA ALA A 215 5.80 10.67 15.81
C ALA A 215 4.99 10.47 14.52
N THR A 216 3.68 10.33 14.68
CA THR A 216 2.73 10.17 13.57
C THR A 216 2.68 11.44 12.73
N ALA A 217 2.68 12.62 13.37
CA ALA A 217 2.75 13.89 12.67
C ALA A 217 4.02 14.06 11.83
N TRP A 218 5.17 13.69 12.41
CA TRP A 218 6.46 13.69 11.71
C TRP A 218 6.42 12.79 10.48
N HIS A 219 5.83 11.60 10.62
CA HIS A 219 5.65 10.69 9.50
C HIS A 219 4.73 11.27 8.40
N TYR A 220 3.57 11.82 8.76
CA TYR A 220 2.67 12.45 7.80
C TYR A 220 3.28 13.66 7.09
N TRP A 221 4.17 14.40 7.75
CA TRP A 221 4.84 15.53 7.15
C TRP A 221 5.70 15.14 5.93
N TRP A 222 6.47 14.06 6.07
CA TRP A 222 7.42 13.62 5.05
C TRP A 222 6.85 12.59 4.08
N CYS A 223 6.11 11.60 4.58
CA CYS A 223 5.61 10.47 3.81
C CYS A 223 4.11 10.56 3.47
N GLY A 224 3.32 11.33 4.22
CA GLY A 224 1.87 11.35 4.10
C GLY A 224 1.22 10.02 4.54
N SER A 225 -0.02 9.77 4.09
CA SER A 225 -0.74 8.52 4.30
C SER A 225 -1.79 8.30 3.21
N SER A 226 -1.57 7.33 2.33
CA SER A 226 -2.55 6.99 1.28
C SER A 226 -3.87 6.48 1.84
N ALA A 227 -3.85 5.76 2.97
CA ALA A 227 -5.05 5.22 3.62
C ALA A 227 -5.99 6.31 4.17
N ARG A 228 -5.48 7.52 4.39
CA ARG A 228 -6.25 8.67 4.90
C ARG A 228 -6.30 9.82 3.88
N GLU A 229 -5.84 9.58 2.66
CA GLU A 229 -5.73 10.58 1.59
C GLU A 229 -4.92 11.82 2.02
N ILE A 230 -3.94 11.63 2.91
CA ILE A 230 -3.07 12.71 3.39
C ILE A 230 -1.83 12.76 2.50
N PRO A 231 -1.63 13.82 1.68
CA PRO A 231 -0.38 14.01 0.96
C PRO A 231 0.74 14.39 1.93
N PRO A 232 2.03 14.19 1.56
CA PRO A 232 3.15 14.71 2.32
C PRO A 232 2.99 16.21 2.59
N LEU A 233 2.80 16.57 3.86
CA LEU A 233 2.41 17.94 4.24
C LEU A 233 3.49 18.98 3.93
N HIS A 234 4.75 18.57 3.81
CA HIS A 234 5.86 19.46 3.41
C HIS A 234 5.73 20.00 1.98
N LYS A 235 4.92 19.35 1.12
CA LYS A 235 4.65 19.80 -0.25
C LYS A 235 3.48 20.79 -0.36
N LEU A 236 2.77 21.02 0.75
CA LEU A 236 1.57 21.87 0.78
C LEU A 236 1.91 23.30 1.20
N SER A 237 1.01 24.23 0.89
CA SER A 237 1.07 25.60 1.40
C SER A 237 -0.06 25.87 2.39
N THR A 238 0.07 26.92 3.21
CA THR A 238 -1.04 27.45 4.03
C THR A 238 -2.26 27.83 3.19
N ARG A 239 -2.04 28.10 1.89
CA ARG A 239 -3.08 28.40 0.92
C ARG A 239 -3.91 27.17 0.55
N ASP A 240 -3.41 25.95 0.76
CA ASP A 240 -4.12 24.70 0.49
C ASP A 240 -5.01 24.25 1.65
N MET A 241 -5.24 25.15 2.62
CA MET A 241 -5.98 24.87 3.85
C MET A 241 -7.07 25.90 4.05
N ALA A 242 -8.23 25.47 4.58
CA ALA A 242 -9.20 26.39 5.13
C ALA A 242 -8.57 27.26 6.24
N LYS A 243 -9.06 28.50 6.45
CA LYS A 243 -8.45 29.49 7.37
C LYS A 243 -8.14 28.93 8.77
N LYS A 244 -9.03 28.11 9.34
CA LYS A 244 -8.82 27.48 10.66
C LYS A 244 -7.68 26.47 10.64
N GLN A 245 -7.63 25.64 9.60
CA GLN A 245 -6.64 24.58 9.42
C GLN A 245 -5.27 25.14 9.05
N GLY A 246 -5.22 26.27 8.33
CA GLY A 246 -3.96 26.98 8.05
C GLY A 246 -3.22 27.41 9.31
N LYS A 247 -3.92 27.81 10.38
CA LYS A 247 -3.29 28.11 11.68
C LYS A 247 -2.66 26.86 12.30
N ILE A 248 -3.35 25.72 12.23
CA ILE A 248 -2.84 24.43 12.73
C ILE A 248 -1.65 23.98 11.89
N TYR A 249 -1.70 24.11 10.57
CA TYR A 249 -0.59 23.83 9.68
C TYR A 249 0.67 24.64 10.04
N CYS A 250 0.52 25.94 10.34
CA CYS A 250 1.65 26.75 10.82
C CYS A 250 2.24 26.24 12.15
N GLU A 251 1.42 25.70 13.06
CA GLU A 251 1.91 25.05 14.28
C GLU A 251 2.72 23.78 13.95
N TRP A 252 2.25 23.00 12.97
CA TRP A 252 2.95 21.81 12.49
C TRP A 252 4.29 22.17 11.86
N ASN A 253 4.31 23.13 10.94
CA ASN A 253 5.53 23.60 10.27
C ASN A 253 6.57 24.08 11.29
N PHE A 254 6.14 24.88 12.26
CA PHE A 254 7.01 25.32 13.35
C PHE A 254 7.58 24.15 14.16
N ALA A 255 6.73 23.19 14.56
CA ALA A 255 7.18 22.03 15.32
C ALA A 255 8.19 21.17 14.54
N VAL A 256 7.96 20.96 13.25
CA VAL A 256 8.85 20.18 12.39
C VAL A 256 10.21 20.87 12.22
N ASN A 257 10.24 22.19 12.04
CA ASN A 257 11.51 22.92 11.95
C ASN A 257 12.33 22.81 13.24
N VAL A 258 11.68 22.89 14.41
CA VAL A 258 12.36 22.66 15.70
C VAL A 258 12.91 21.23 15.79
N LEU A 259 12.17 20.23 15.30
CA LEU A 259 12.65 18.84 15.26
C LEU A 259 13.83 18.66 14.28
N LEU A 260 13.81 19.34 13.15
CA LEU A 260 14.92 19.37 12.18
C LEU A 260 16.17 20.02 12.76
N GLU A 261 16.05 21.15 13.47
CA GLU A 261 17.18 21.79 14.14
C GLU A 261 17.85 20.85 15.15
N VAL A 262 17.04 20.10 15.91
CA VAL A 262 17.54 19.09 16.86
C VAL A 262 18.23 17.95 16.12
N TYR A 263 17.65 17.47 15.03
CA TYR A 263 18.25 16.45 14.19
C TYR A 263 19.62 16.90 13.66
N SER A 264 19.67 18.07 13.02
CA SER A 264 20.89 18.63 12.44
C SER A 264 21.96 18.91 13.50
N SER A 265 21.56 19.37 14.70
CA SER A 265 22.50 19.53 15.82
C SER A 265 23.07 18.21 16.31
N SER A 266 22.32 17.10 16.20
CA SER A 266 22.75 15.78 16.69
C SER A 266 23.55 14.96 15.67
N THR A 267 23.25 15.09 14.39
CA THR A 267 23.86 14.27 13.32
C THR A 267 24.86 15.07 12.49
N GLY A 268 24.85 16.40 12.57
CA GLY A 268 25.65 17.28 11.71
C GLY A 268 25.17 17.29 10.25
N ALA A 269 24.06 16.62 9.95
CA ALA A 269 23.51 16.44 8.61
C ALA A 269 22.05 16.94 8.53
N THR A 270 21.62 17.27 7.31
CA THR A 270 20.22 17.61 7.03
C THR A 270 19.50 16.38 6.48
N LEU A 271 18.21 16.24 6.79
CA LEU A 271 17.39 15.16 6.26
C LEU A 271 17.31 15.30 4.72
N SER A 272 17.93 14.38 3.99
CA SER A 272 18.00 14.40 2.52
C SER A 272 16.90 13.53 1.89
N PRO A 273 16.37 13.90 0.71
CA PRO A 273 15.61 12.98 -0.14
C PRO A 273 16.45 11.74 -0.53
N PRO A 274 15.82 10.59 -0.79
CA PRO A 274 14.38 10.32 -0.73
C PRO A 274 13.84 10.09 0.69
N TYR A 275 12.66 10.66 0.97
CA TYR A 275 11.98 10.51 2.26
C TYR A 275 11.17 9.21 2.34
N THR A 276 11.87 8.10 2.59
CA THR A 276 11.24 6.80 2.82
C THR A 276 10.77 6.67 4.26
N SER A 277 9.75 5.83 4.50
CA SER A 277 9.27 5.56 5.87
C SER A 277 10.41 5.15 6.81
N ALA A 278 11.36 4.34 6.33
CA ALA A 278 12.51 3.89 7.11
C ALA A 278 13.44 5.07 7.48
N SER A 279 13.79 5.95 6.54
CA SER A 279 14.69 7.08 6.82
C SER A 279 14.05 8.09 7.77
N VAL A 280 12.74 8.33 7.63
CA VAL A 280 11.97 9.25 8.47
C VAL A 280 11.82 8.72 9.90
N ILE A 281 11.60 7.41 10.08
CA ILE A 281 11.53 6.76 11.39
C ILE A 281 12.91 6.75 12.08
N ALA A 282 13.97 6.47 11.32
CA ALA A 282 15.34 6.51 11.85
C ALA A 282 15.70 7.91 12.34
N ALA A 283 15.43 8.94 11.54
CA ALA A 283 15.66 10.33 11.93
C ALA A 283 14.87 10.72 13.18
N PHE A 284 13.60 10.30 13.28
CA PHE A 284 12.80 10.55 14.47
C PHE A 284 13.38 9.89 15.71
N THR A 285 13.90 8.66 15.58
CA THR A 285 14.54 7.95 16.70
C THR A 285 15.75 8.73 17.21
N THR A 286 16.61 9.22 16.33
CA THR A 286 17.75 10.10 16.68
C THR A 286 17.28 11.37 17.41
N ILE A 287 16.23 12.03 16.89
CA ILE A 287 15.65 13.21 17.52
C ILE A 287 15.15 12.89 18.92
N THR A 288 14.41 11.79 19.10
CA THR A 288 13.87 11.44 20.43
C THR A 288 14.97 11.21 21.46
N VAL A 289 16.09 10.60 21.09
CA VAL A 289 17.24 10.41 21.98
C VAL A 289 17.82 11.76 22.40
N SER A 290 18.15 12.62 21.44
CA SER A 290 18.73 13.96 21.69
C SER A 290 17.79 14.90 22.44
N LEU A 291 16.50 14.84 22.12
CA LEU A 291 15.49 15.65 22.79
C LEU A 291 15.25 15.15 24.22
N SER A 292 15.31 13.83 24.47
CA SER A 292 15.11 13.29 25.81
C SER A 292 16.18 13.74 26.82
N ALA A 293 17.39 14.08 26.34
CA ALA A 293 18.46 14.64 27.14
C ALA A 293 18.25 16.14 27.43
N SER A 294 17.72 16.89 26.46
CA SER A 294 17.60 18.35 26.55
C SER A 294 16.25 18.86 27.08
N TRP A 295 15.15 18.10 26.95
CA TRP A 295 13.78 18.56 27.24
C TRP A 295 13.27 18.39 28.67
N GLY A 296 14.08 17.80 29.54
CA GLY A 296 13.88 17.80 30.99
C GLY A 296 12.55 17.17 31.48
N LEU A 297 12.33 17.30 32.78
CA LEU A 297 11.14 16.80 33.47
C LEU A 297 9.99 17.82 33.38
N THR A 298 8.75 17.35 33.52
CA THR A 298 7.58 18.20 33.76
C THR A 298 7.72 18.97 35.07
N GLU A 299 6.87 19.98 35.29
CA GLU A 299 6.77 20.73 36.55
C GLU A 299 6.52 19.81 37.77
N LYS A 300 6.05 18.56 37.54
CA LYS A 300 5.87 17.51 38.56
C LYS A 300 6.99 16.44 38.54
N GLY A 301 8.14 16.71 37.95
CA GLY A 301 9.28 15.79 37.95
C GLY A 301 9.14 14.54 37.05
N ARG A 302 8.14 14.45 36.15
CA ARG A 302 7.97 13.31 35.23
C ARG A 302 8.65 13.55 33.87
N ARG A 303 9.35 12.56 33.32
CA ARG A 303 9.97 12.62 31.98
C ARG A 303 8.89 12.63 30.89
N ARG A 304 8.95 13.59 29.97
CA ARG A 304 7.98 13.71 28.86
C ARG A 304 8.28 12.68 27.78
N ARG A 305 7.30 11.86 27.39
CA ARG A 305 7.40 10.91 26.27
C ARG A 305 6.88 11.57 25.00
N LEU A 306 7.76 11.89 24.07
CA LEU A 306 7.44 12.59 22.81
C LEU A 306 6.39 11.87 21.96
N SER A 307 6.44 10.54 21.93
CA SER A 307 5.47 9.69 21.23
C SER A 307 4.04 9.81 21.79
N GLN A 308 3.85 10.40 22.97
CA GLN A 308 2.53 10.56 23.61
C GLN A 308 2.06 12.01 23.64
N VAL A 309 2.89 12.97 23.20
CA VAL A 309 2.54 14.39 23.17
C VAL A 309 1.93 14.71 21.81
N LYS A 310 0.80 15.42 21.80
CA LYS A 310 0.22 15.94 20.55
C LYS A 310 1.14 16.97 19.92
N LEU A 311 1.28 16.98 18.59
CA LEU A 311 2.20 17.89 17.90
C LEU A 311 1.93 19.39 18.22
N VAL A 312 0.67 19.81 18.26
CA VAL A 312 0.32 21.20 18.61
C VAL A 312 0.72 21.54 20.05
N THR A 313 0.69 20.57 20.96
CA THR A 313 1.16 20.76 22.34
C THR A 313 2.68 20.87 22.37
N PHE A 314 3.37 20.04 21.58
CA PHE A 314 4.81 20.13 21.39
C PHE A 314 5.22 21.52 20.87
N ALA A 315 4.55 22.05 19.84
CA ALA A 315 4.82 23.37 19.27
C ALA A 315 4.73 24.48 20.34
N ARG A 316 3.67 24.46 21.16
CA ARG A 316 3.49 25.41 22.27
C ARG A 316 4.60 25.31 23.31
N LEU A 317 5.01 24.10 23.67
CA LEU A 317 6.11 23.87 24.61
C LEU A 317 7.44 24.38 24.06
N ALA A 318 7.73 24.14 22.79
CA ALA A 318 8.92 24.63 22.11
C ALA A 318 8.98 26.17 22.12
N ARG A 319 7.86 26.86 21.82
CA ARG A 319 7.79 28.34 21.92
C ARG A 319 7.95 28.87 23.33
N LYS A 320 7.37 28.20 24.34
CA LYS A 320 7.57 28.59 25.74
C LYS A 320 9.04 28.51 26.13
N ARG A 321 9.79 27.57 25.55
CA ARG A 321 11.24 27.42 25.79
C ARG A 321 12.07 28.45 25.03
N SER A 322 11.76 28.71 23.76
CA SER A 322 12.49 29.71 22.97
C SER A 322 12.35 31.13 23.50
N ARG A 323 11.34 31.41 24.34
CA ARG A 323 11.15 32.69 25.04
C ARG A 323 11.87 32.77 26.39
N ARG A 324 12.43 31.66 26.89
CA ARG A 324 13.13 31.57 28.18
C ARG A 324 14.65 31.54 28.03
N VAL A 325 15.14 31.38 26.80
CA VAL A 325 16.53 31.60 26.40
C VAL A 325 16.64 33.05 25.96
#